data_AF-A0A538HQY5-F1
#
_entry.id   AF-A0A538HQY5-F1
#
_cell.length_a   1.000
_cell.length_b   1.000
_cell.length_c   1.000
_cell.angle_alpha   90.00
_cell.angle_beta   90.00
_cell.angle_gamma   90.00
#
_symmetry.space_group_name_H-M   'P 1'
#
loop_
_entity.id
_entity.type
_entity.pdbx_description
1 polymer ?
#
loop_
_entity_poly.entity_id
_entity_poly.type
_entity_poly.pdbx_seq_one_letter_code
_entity_poly.pdbx_strand_id
1 'polypeptide(L)'
;MEAHAAAAQHHGPPIAHQSSRVNASVLGMFLFIASEIMLFGAFFTAYFFVRVVNGIAWPPPQFNLPVFVAGVNTAILVTSSFTMHWALTSIKRGNRIGLQAGLLLTFLMGLVFLLTQAREYSRVGFAPHDGAFGTIFYCLTGLHGAHVFVGLSILLFMTIRSFRGHFSADHHHGVEIAGIYWHFVDVMWIVVYTTIYIL
;
A
#
# COMPACT_ATOMS: atom_id res chain seq x y z
N MET A 1 -27.55 2.54 -69.68
CA MET A 1 -27.35 3.35 -68.45
C MET A 1 -27.65 2.45 -67.27
N GLU A 2 -26.69 1.63 -66.84
CA GLU A 2 -26.77 0.94 -65.55
C GLU A 2 -25.63 1.45 -64.70
N ALA A 3 -25.99 2.35 -63.78
CA ALA A 3 -25.07 2.88 -62.78
C ALA A 3 -24.89 1.79 -61.72
N HIS A 4 -23.70 1.20 -61.68
CA HIS A 4 -23.25 0.37 -60.57
C HIS A 4 -23.19 1.24 -59.31
N ALA A 5 -24.20 1.12 -58.45
CA ALA A 5 -24.17 1.67 -57.10
C ALA A 5 -23.14 0.88 -56.28
N ALA A 6 -21.92 1.43 -56.18
CA ALA A 6 -20.88 0.91 -55.32
C ALA A 6 -21.36 0.99 -53.86
N ALA A 7 -21.56 -0.18 -53.25
CA ALA A 7 -21.85 -0.31 -51.83
C ALA A 7 -20.69 0.29 -51.02
N ALA A 8 -20.95 1.40 -50.33
CA ALA A 8 -20.03 2.00 -49.38
C ALA A 8 -19.77 1.00 -48.24
N GLN A 9 -18.57 0.40 -48.22
CA GLN A 9 -18.11 -0.41 -47.09
C GLN A 9 -17.99 0.50 -45.87
N HIS A 10 -18.94 0.34 -44.94
CA HIS A 10 -18.93 1.08 -43.68
C HIS A 10 -17.81 0.50 -42.80
N HIS A 11 -16.60 1.05 -42.93
CA HIS A 11 -15.53 0.77 -41.98
C HIS A 11 -15.95 1.33 -40.62
N GLY A 12 -16.22 0.43 -39.67
CA GLY A 12 -16.33 0.81 -38.26
C GLY A 12 -15.05 1.51 -37.79
N PRO A 13 -15.11 2.25 -36.67
CA PRO A 13 -13.92 2.91 -36.13
C PRO A 13 -12.77 1.89 -36.02
N PRO A 14 -11.54 2.28 -36.38
CA PRO A 14 -10.40 1.37 -36.34
C PRO A 14 -10.27 0.75 -34.95
N ILE A 15 -9.99 -0.56 -34.92
CA ILE A 15 -9.76 -1.32 -33.70
C ILE A 15 -8.69 -0.58 -32.91
N ALA A 16 -8.99 -0.17 -31.67
CA ALA A 16 -8.03 0.55 -30.84
C ALA A 16 -6.76 -0.29 -30.67
N HIS A 17 -5.70 0.08 -31.38
CA HIS A 17 -4.41 -0.55 -31.24
C HIS A 17 -3.91 -0.28 -29.81
N GLN A 18 -3.84 -1.31 -28.98
CA GLN A 18 -3.08 -1.26 -27.73
C GLN A 18 -1.61 -1.05 -28.10
N SER A 19 -1.19 0.21 -28.22
CA SER A 19 0.17 0.58 -28.64
C SER A 19 1.21 0.32 -27.54
N SER A 20 0.77 0.11 -26.31
CA SER A 20 1.61 -0.26 -25.18
C SER A 20 1.55 -1.77 -24.95
N ARG A 21 2.71 -2.44 -24.97
CA ARG A 21 2.87 -3.83 -24.48
C ARG A 21 2.60 -3.96 -22.97
N VAL A 22 2.41 -2.85 -22.27
CA VAL A 22 2.22 -2.76 -20.82
C VAL A 22 0.75 -2.43 -20.52
N ASN A 23 0.13 -3.21 -19.63
CA ASN A 23 -1.24 -2.98 -19.16
C ASN A 23 -1.34 -1.59 -18.50
N ALA A 24 -2.26 -0.75 -19.00
CA ALA A 24 -2.41 0.64 -18.54
C ALA A 24 -2.69 0.76 -17.03
N SER A 25 -3.41 -0.21 -16.44
CA SER A 25 -3.72 -0.18 -15.01
C SER A 25 -2.48 -0.46 -14.15
N VAL A 26 -1.60 -1.34 -14.62
CA VAL A 26 -0.33 -1.65 -13.96
C VAL A 26 0.63 -0.46 -14.08
N LEU A 27 0.73 0.14 -15.26
CA LEU A 27 1.53 1.36 -15.48
C LEU A 27 1.04 2.51 -14.58
N GLY A 28 -0.29 2.71 -14.49
CA GLY A 28 -0.89 3.70 -13.60
C GLY A 28 -0.53 3.47 -12.14
N MET A 29 -0.58 2.23 -11.67
CA MET A 29 -0.18 1.88 -10.29
C MET A 29 1.30 2.18 -10.04
N PHE A 30 2.19 1.88 -10.98
CA PHE A 30 3.61 2.21 -10.82
C PHE A 30 3.89 3.71 -10.79
N LEU A 31 3.23 4.50 -11.65
CA LEU A 31 3.36 5.96 -11.63
C LEU A 31 2.83 6.56 -10.33
N PHE A 32 1.72 6.04 -9.82
CA PHE A 32 1.19 6.43 -8.52
C PHE A 32 2.15 6.08 -7.37
N ILE A 33 2.72 4.88 -7.36
CA ILE A 33 3.74 4.50 -6.37
C ILE A 33 4.96 5.40 -6.46
N ALA A 34 5.40 5.76 -7.66
CA ALA A 34 6.53 6.67 -7.85
C ALA A 34 6.25 8.04 -7.23
N SER A 35 5.03 8.60 -7.39
CA SER A 35 4.66 9.85 -6.72
C SER A 35 4.62 9.72 -5.20
N GLU A 36 4.14 8.59 -4.67
CA GLU A 36 4.12 8.36 -3.21
C GLU A 36 5.54 8.22 -2.64
N ILE A 37 6.46 7.56 -3.35
CA ILE A 37 7.88 7.50 -2.95
C ILE A 37 8.48 8.92 -2.86
N MET A 38 8.15 9.80 -3.79
CA MET A 38 8.61 11.20 -3.74
C MET A 38 8.00 11.93 -2.54
N LEU A 39 6.72 11.72 -2.25
CA LEU A 39 6.05 12.30 -1.07
C LEU A 39 6.73 11.86 0.23
N PHE A 40 6.91 10.55 0.44
CA PHE A 40 7.63 10.03 1.60
C PHE A 40 9.09 10.52 1.63
N GLY A 41 9.76 10.58 0.49
CA GLY A 41 11.13 11.07 0.35
C GLY A 41 11.31 12.50 0.86
N ALA A 42 10.33 13.38 0.63
CA ALA A 42 10.35 14.74 1.17
C ALA A 42 10.30 14.76 2.72
N PHE A 43 9.42 13.95 3.32
CA PHE A 43 9.34 13.84 4.78
C PHE A 43 10.58 13.19 5.41
N PHE A 44 11.15 12.16 4.77
CA PHE A 44 12.42 11.57 5.23
C PHE A 44 13.57 12.57 5.14
N THR A 45 13.63 13.36 4.06
CA THR A 45 14.63 14.42 3.93
C THR A 45 14.50 15.43 5.07
N ALA A 46 13.28 15.85 5.41
CA ALA A 46 13.03 16.74 6.55
C ALA A 46 13.46 16.10 7.88
N TYR A 47 13.18 14.81 8.10
CA TYR A 47 13.64 14.06 9.27
C TYR A 47 15.17 14.09 9.43
N PHE A 48 15.90 13.69 8.38
CA PHE A 48 17.36 13.65 8.43
C PHE A 48 17.97 15.04 8.57
N PHE A 49 17.39 16.06 7.92
CA PHE A 49 17.84 17.43 8.06
C PHE A 49 17.74 17.92 9.52
N VAL A 50 16.57 17.75 10.15
CA VAL A 50 16.35 18.14 11.55
C VAL A 50 17.28 17.36 12.48
N ARG A 51 17.46 16.07 12.24
CA ARG A 51 18.36 15.23 13.04
C ARG A 51 19.81 15.71 12.97
N VAL A 52 20.32 15.99 11.76
CA VAL A 52 21.72 16.43 11.55
C VAL A 52 21.95 17.82 12.14
N VAL A 53 21.01 18.76 11.94
CA VAL A 53 21.16 20.14 12.40
C VAL A 53 21.08 20.27 13.92
N ASN A 54 20.25 19.47 14.59
CA ASN A 54 20.15 19.54 16.06
C ASN A 54 21.38 18.95 16.78
N GLY A 55 22.09 17.99 16.19
CA GLY A 55 23.36 17.46 16.74
C GLY A 55 23.27 16.77 18.11
N ILE A 56 22.06 16.51 18.62
CA ILE A 56 21.78 15.86 19.90
C ILE A 56 21.54 14.35 19.72
N ALA A 57 21.57 13.60 20.82
CA ALA A 57 21.09 12.23 20.84
C ALA A 57 19.65 12.17 20.31
N TRP A 58 19.42 11.28 19.35
CA TRP A 58 18.17 11.17 18.61
C TRP A 58 17.67 9.72 18.67
N PRO A 59 16.41 9.46 19.07
CA PRO A 59 15.41 10.42 19.54
C PRO A 59 15.83 11.13 20.85
N PRO A 60 15.38 12.38 21.10
CA PRO A 60 15.69 13.08 22.34
C PRO A 60 15.24 12.28 23.58
N PRO A 61 15.96 12.32 24.72
CA PRO A 61 15.71 11.43 25.88
C PRO A 61 14.30 11.49 26.48
N GLN A 62 13.58 12.60 26.24
CA GLN A 62 12.18 12.78 26.66
C GLN A 62 11.17 11.92 25.88
N PHE A 63 11.56 11.39 24.70
CA PHE A 63 10.69 10.57 23.86
C PHE A 63 11.02 9.08 24.03
N ASN A 64 10.17 8.36 24.76
CA ASN A 64 10.29 6.92 24.96
C ASN A 64 9.44 6.17 23.94
N LEU A 65 10.08 5.61 22.92
CA LEU A 65 9.41 4.84 21.87
C LEU A 65 9.28 3.36 22.28
N PRO A 66 8.10 2.72 22.13
CA PRO A 66 7.92 1.32 22.46
C PRO A 66 8.43 0.40 21.31
N VAL A 67 9.75 0.39 21.10
CA VAL A 67 10.43 -0.31 20.00
C VAL A 67 10.01 -1.78 19.88
N PHE A 68 9.83 -2.48 20.99
CA PHE A 68 9.40 -3.89 20.96
C PHE A 68 7.98 -4.06 20.40
N VAL A 69 7.03 -3.23 20.82
CA VAL A 69 5.63 -3.31 20.34
C VAL A 69 5.58 -2.94 18.87
N ALA A 70 6.27 -1.87 18.48
CA ALA A 70 6.40 -1.47 17.08
C ALA A 70 7.07 -2.58 16.24
N GLY A 71 8.09 -3.26 16.76
CA GLY A 71 8.74 -4.38 16.09
C GLY A 71 7.84 -5.60 15.88
N VAL A 72 7.05 -5.97 16.88
CA VAL A 72 6.01 -7.02 16.73
C VAL A 72 4.98 -6.60 15.68
N ASN A 73 4.56 -5.33 15.69
CA ASN A 73 3.59 -4.81 14.74
C ASN A 73 4.13 -4.86 13.29
N THR A 74 5.39 -4.49 13.11
CA THR A 74 6.10 -4.61 11.83
C THR A 74 6.18 -6.06 11.36
N ALA A 75 6.48 -7.01 12.26
CA ALA A 75 6.51 -8.43 11.90
C ALA A 75 5.14 -8.94 11.43
N ILE A 76 4.05 -8.48 12.05
CA ILE A 76 2.68 -8.78 11.61
C ILE A 76 2.44 -8.22 10.20
N LEU A 77 2.80 -6.96 9.96
CA LEU A 77 2.59 -6.34 8.65
C LEU A 77 3.38 -7.05 7.54
N VAL A 78 4.65 -7.37 7.79
CA VAL A 78 5.50 -8.11 6.84
C VAL A 78 4.94 -9.50 6.58
N THR A 79 4.44 -10.18 7.61
CA THR A 79 3.78 -11.49 7.45
C THR A 79 2.52 -11.38 6.58
N SER A 80 1.79 -10.26 6.67
CA SER A 80 0.59 -10.01 5.85
C SER A 80 0.90 -9.91 4.35
N SER A 81 2.10 -9.43 3.98
CA SER A 81 2.55 -9.45 2.58
C SER A 81 2.66 -10.88 2.04
N PHE A 82 3.18 -11.82 2.83
CA PHE A 82 3.24 -13.22 2.40
C PHE A 82 1.84 -13.81 2.21
N THR A 83 0.88 -13.46 3.07
CA THR A 83 -0.51 -13.94 2.94
C THR A 83 -1.20 -13.35 1.71
N MET A 84 -0.91 -12.10 1.36
CA MET A 84 -1.40 -11.47 0.13
C MET A 84 -0.82 -12.15 -1.12
N HIS A 85 0.48 -12.44 -1.11
CA HIS A 85 1.12 -13.18 -2.19
C HIS A 85 0.55 -14.59 -2.36
N TRP A 86 0.25 -15.26 -1.24
CA TRP A 86 -0.42 -16.56 -1.24
C TRP A 86 -1.83 -16.47 -1.82
N ALA A 87 -2.59 -15.42 -1.50
CA ALA A 87 -3.92 -15.18 -2.05
C ALA A 87 -3.88 -15.04 -3.60
N LEU A 88 -2.93 -14.23 -4.10
CA LEU A 88 -2.73 -14.02 -5.53
C LEU A 88 -2.29 -15.31 -6.24
N THR A 89 -1.38 -16.06 -5.66
CA THR A 89 -0.93 -17.34 -6.23
C THR A 89 -2.05 -18.38 -6.24
N SER A 90 -2.91 -18.38 -5.21
CA SER A 90 -4.05 -19.29 -5.11
C SER A 90 -5.06 -19.05 -6.23
N ILE A 91 -5.41 -17.79 -6.52
CA ILE A 91 -6.36 -17.50 -7.60
C ILE A 91 -5.77 -17.81 -8.99
N LYS A 92 -4.46 -17.59 -9.18
CA LYS A 92 -3.75 -17.98 -10.42
C LYS A 92 -3.80 -19.49 -10.66
N ARG A 93 -3.89 -20.30 -9.60
CA ARG A 93 -4.10 -21.77 -9.66
C ARG A 93 -5.58 -22.18 -9.70
N GLY A 94 -6.52 -21.24 -9.80
CA GLY A 94 -7.96 -21.50 -9.76
C GLY A 94 -8.53 -21.81 -8.37
N ASN A 95 -7.73 -21.75 -7.31
CA ASN A 95 -8.18 -22.01 -5.94
C ASN A 95 -8.80 -20.74 -5.32
N ARG A 96 -10.14 -20.65 -5.40
CA ARG A 96 -10.92 -19.55 -4.82
C ARG A 96 -10.91 -19.51 -3.29
N ILE A 97 -10.87 -20.68 -2.64
CA ILE A 97 -10.86 -20.75 -1.18
C ILE A 97 -9.54 -20.17 -0.64
N GLY A 98 -8.41 -20.51 -1.29
CA GLY A 98 -7.11 -19.94 -0.96
C GLY A 98 -7.05 -18.41 -1.16
N LEU A 99 -7.69 -17.89 -2.21
CA LEU A 99 -7.84 -16.45 -2.40
C LEU A 99 -8.60 -15.79 -1.24
N GLN A 100 -9.78 -16.33 -0.89
CA GLN A 100 -10.62 -15.79 0.17
C GLN A 100 -9.91 -15.83 1.53
N ALA A 101 -9.28 -16.96 1.87
CA ALA A 101 -8.55 -17.11 3.11
C ALA A 101 -7.34 -16.16 3.18
N GLY A 102 -6.54 -16.07 2.12
CA GLY A 102 -5.38 -15.18 2.08
C GLY A 102 -5.75 -13.70 2.15
N LEU A 103 -6.79 -13.26 1.43
CA LEU A 103 -7.29 -11.88 1.49
C LEU A 103 -7.84 -11.53 2.87
N LEU A 104 -8.65 -12.41 3.46
CA LEU A 104 -9.22 -12.19 4.79
C LEU A 104 -8.12 -12.12 5.84
N LEU A 105 -7.14 -13.03 5.80
CA LEU A 105 -6.01 -13.04 6.73
C LEU A 105 -5.18 -11.75 6.60
N THR A 106 -4.88 -11.33 5.38
CA THR A 106 -4.16 -10.08 5.11
C THR A 106 -4.91 -8.87 5.69
N PHE A 107 -6.23 -8.80 5.46
CA PHE A 107 -7.08 -7.74 5.99
C PHE A 107 -7.07 -7.71 7.52
N LEU A 108 -7.23 -8.87 8.18
CA LEU A 108 -7.22 -8.95 9.64
C LEU A 108 -5.87 -8.53 10.23
N MET A 109 -4.76 -8.95 9.62
CA MET A 109 -3.42 -8.59 10.07
C MET A 109 -3.15 -7.08 9.90
N GLY A 110 -3.56 -6.50 8.78
CA GLY A 110 -3.48 -5.04 8.59
C GLY A 110 -4.39 -4.27 9.55
N LEU A 111 -5.57 -4.80 9.89
CA LEU A 111 -6.45 -4.19 10.88
C LEU A 111 -5.83 -4.20 12.28
N VAL A 112 -5.24 -5.34 12.68
CA VAL A 112 -4.47 -5.44 13.94
C VAL A 112 -3.34 -4.43 13.95
N PHE A 113 -2.65 -4.25 12.81
CA PHE A 113 -1.60 -3.26 12.67
C PHE A 113 -2.08 -1.84 12.94
N LEU A 114 -3.16 -1.43 12.27
CA LEU A 114 -3.69 -0.08 12.39
C LEU A 114 -4.24 0.21 13.80
N LEU A 115 -4.91 -0.77 14.42
CA LEU A 115 -5.42 -0.64 15.79
C LEU A 115 -4.28 -0.56 16.81
N THR A 116 -3.22 -1.33 16.62
CA THR A 116 -2.02 -1.27 17.47
C THR A 116 -1.34 0.09 17.35
N GLN A 117 -1.23 0.62 16.13
CA GLN A 117 -0.66 1.96 15.90
C GLN A 117 -1.49 3.08 16.54
N ALA A 118 -2.82 3.01 16.43
CA ALA A 118 -3.72 3.96 17.08
C ALA A 118 -3.62 3.91 18.61
N ARG A 119 -3.49 2.70 19.18
CA ARG A 119 -3.24 2.50 20.61
C ARG A 119 -1.88 3.06 21.03
N GLU A 120 -0.86 2.91 20.20
CA GLU A 120 0.47 3.47 20.45
C GLU A 120 0.40 4.99 20.56
N TYR A 121 -0.30 5.68 19.65
CA TYR A 121 -0.47 7.15 19.71
C TYR A 121 -1.08 7.64 21.03
N SER A 122 -1.99 6.86 21.62
CA SER A 122 -2.55 7.21 22.94
C SER A 122 -1.58 7.02 24.12
N ARG A 123 -0.45 6.33 23.92
CA ARG A 123 0.50 5.92 24.96
C ARG A 123 1.86 6.62 24.87
N VAL A 124 2.27 7.13 23.70
CA VAL A 124 3.61 7.73 23.53
C VAL A 124 3.80 9.00 24.37
N GLY A 125 2.72 9.64 24.84
CA GLY A 125 2.78 10.70 25.85
C GLY A 125 3.30 12.05 25.34
N PHE A 126 3.48 12.21 24.02
CA PHE A 126 3.84 13.46 23.37
C PHE A 126 2.89 13.78 22.21
N ALA A 127 2.70 15.06 21.93
CA ALA A 127 1.83 15.59 20.89
C ALA A 127 2.63 16.09 19.67
N PRO A 128 1.97 16.29 18.51
CA PRO A 128 2.62 16.82 17.30
C PRO A 128 3.28 18.19 17.48
N HIS A 129 2.92 18.94 18.52
CA HIS A 129 3.45 20.28 18.82
C HIS A 129 4.60 20.29 19.84
N ASP A 130 4.99 19.13 20.39
CA ASP A 130 6.02 19.02 21.45
C ASP A 130 7.45 19.07 20.93
N GLY A 131 7.65 19.70 19.76
CA GLY A 131 8.95 19.90 19.12
C GLY A 131 9.09 19.17 17.77
N ALA A 132 10.19 19.46 17.09
CA ALA A 132 10.43 19.01 15.71
C ALA A 132 10.40 17.48 15.56
N PHE A 133 10.87 16.72 16.56
CA PHE A 133 10.79 15.26 16.57
C PHE A 133 9.33 14.79 16.56
N GLY A 134 8.50 15.31 17.49
CA GLY A 134 7.09 14.94 17.59
C GLY A 134 6.32 15.26 16.31
N THR A 135 6.52 16.45 15.73
CA THR A 135 5.88 16.83 14.46
C THR A 135 6.24 15.84 13.34
N ILE A 136 7.53 15.59 13.12
CA ILE A 136 7.98 14.72 12.02
C ILE A 136 7.57 13.27 12.26
N PHE A 137 7.62 12.78 13.50
CA PHE A 137 7.13 11.47 13.89
C PHE A 137 5.67 11.29 13.46
N TYR A 138 4.76 12.16 13.92
CA TYR A 138 3.34 12.07 13.60
C TYR A 138 3.05 12.29 12.12
N CYS A 139 3.81 13.14 11.43
CA CYS A 139 3.67 13.31 9.98
C CYS A 139 4.04 12.03 9.22
N LEU A 140 5.19 11.42 9.49
CA LEU A 140 5.64 10.20 8.80
C LEU A 140 4.76 9.00 9.13
N THR A 141 4.55 8.71 10.42
CA THR A 141 3.77 7.55 10.85
C THR A 141 2.28 7.74 10.56
N GLY A 142 1.78 8.99 10.64
CA GLY A 142 0.40 9.33 10.31
C GLY A 142 0.11 9.24 8.82
N LEU A 143 1.00 9.75 7.96
CA LEU A 143 0.90 9.60 6.51
C LEU A 143 0.89 8.13 6.12
N HIS A 144 1.78 7.33 6.71
CA HIS A 144 1.79 5.89 6.51
C HIS A 144 0.50 5.22 7.01
N GLY A 145 0.03 5.57 8.21
CA GLY A 145 -1.23 5.05 8.75
C GLY A 145 -2.44 5.35 7.84
N ALA A 146 -2.48 6.53 7.22
CA ALA A 146 -3.49 6.88 6.22
C ALA A 146 -3.41 5.97 4.98
N HIS A 147 -2.20 5.67 4.50
CA HIS A 147 -1.98 4.74 3.40
C HIS A 147 -2.44 3.31 3.75
N VAL A 148 -2.11 2.82 4.95
CA VAL A 148 -2.58 1.51 5.42
C VAL A 148 -4.10 1.48 5.49
N PHE A 149 -4.74 2.54 5.96
CA PHE A 149 -6.21 2.63 5.99
C PHE A 149 -6.84 2.57 4.60
N VAL A 150 -6.27 3.29 3.62
CA VAL A 150 -6.69 3.20 2.21
C VAL A 150 -6.48 1.78 1.67
N GLY A 151 -5.33 1.16 1.97
CA GLY A 151 -5.05 -0.22 1.60
C GLY A 151 -6.03 -1.22 2.19
N LEU A 152 -6.39 -1.06 3.46
CA LEU A 152 -7.39 -1.89 4.14
C LEU A 152 -8.76 -1.74 3.51
N SER A 153 -9.13 -0.52 3.11
CA SER A 153 -10.37 -0.27 2.39
C SER A 153 -10.39 -1.01 1.05
N ILE A 154 -9.29 -0.96 0.29
CA ILE A 154 -9.14 -1.70 -0.96
C ILE A 154 -9.23 -3.22 -0.70
N LEU A 155 -8.50 -3.74 0.28
CA LEU A 155 -8.50 -5.16 0.65
C LEU A 155 -9.89 -5.64 1.10
N LEU A 156 -10.64 -4.81 1.84
CA LEU A 156 -12.00 -5.11 2.24
C LEU A 156 -12.90 -5.27 1.00
N PHE A 157 -12.84 -4.33 0.05
CA PHE A 157 -13.59 -4.43 -1.19
C PHE A 157 -13.18 -5.64 -2.03
N MET A 158 -11.88 -5.96 -2.12
CA MET A 158 -11.40 -7.17 -2.79
C MET A 158 -11.90 -8.44 -2.09
N THR A 159 -11.90 -8.46 -0.77
CA THR A 159 -12.39 -9.59 0.03
C THR A 159 -13.88 -9.83 -0.22
N ILE A 160 -14.72 -8.79 -0.12
CA ILE A 160 -16.16 -8.87 -0.40
C ILE A 160 -16.39 -9.34 -1.85
N ARG A 161 -15.65 -8.78 -2.81
CA ARG A 161 -15.75 -9.13 -4.23
C ARG A 161 -15.31 -10.59 -4.50
N SER A 162 -14.36 -11.11 -3.74
CA SER A 162 -13.92 -12.50 -3.77
C SER A 162 -15.00 -13.46 -3.27
N PHE A 163 -15.70 -13.12 -2.19
CA PHE A 163 -16.83 -13.93 -1.68
C PHE A 163 -18.02 -13.93 -2.65
N ARG A 164 -18.21 -12.85 -3.41
CA ARG A 164 -19.23 -12.77 -4.48
C ARG A 164 -18.82 -13.51 -5.77
N GLY A 165 -17.62 -14.10 -5.82
CA GLY A 165 -17.18 -14.90 -6.95
C GLY A 165 -16.79 -14.12 -8.21
N HIS A 166 -16.51 -12.81 -8.10
CA HIS A 166 -16.17 -11.97 -9.25
C HIS A 166 -14.71 -12.14 -9.75
N PHE A 167 -13.93 -13.03 -9.14
CA PHE A 167 -12.55 -13.32 -9.54
C PHE A 167 -12.42 -14.75 -10.08
N SER A 168 -11.61 -14.89 -11.13
CA SER A 168 -11.24 -16.16 -11.75
C SER A 168 -9.75 -16.17 -12.08
N ALA A 169 -9.22 -17.32 -12.51
CA ALA A 169 -7.82 -17.46 -12.90
C ALA A 169 -7.43 -16.49 -14.04
N ASP A 170 -8.35 -16.15 -14.94
CA ASP A 170 -8.09 -15.20 -16.04
C ASP A 170 -8.46 -13.75 -15.67
N HIS A 171 -9.36 -13.56 -14.71
CA HIS A 171 -9.85 -12.23 -14.30
C HIS A 171 -9.48 -11.94 -12.84
N HIS A 172 -8.18 -11.77 -12.57
CA HIS A 172 -7.64 -11.48 -11.23
C HIS A 172 -6.80 -10.18 -11.16
N HIS A 173 -6.75 -9.39 -12.22
CA HIS A 173 -5.94 -8.17 -12.28
C HIS A 173 -6.23 -7.17 -11.15
N GLY A 174 -7.48 -7.08 -10.69
CA GLY A 174 -7.82 -6.22 -9.55
C GLY A 174 -7.13 -6.64 -8.25
N VAL A 175 -6.97 -7.95 -8.02
CA VAL A 175 -6.26 -8.50 -6.85
C VAL A 175 -4.76 -8.26 -6.99
N GLU A 176 -4.22 -8.39 -8.21
CA GLU A 176 -2.80 -8.13 -8.49
C GLU A 176 -2.42 -6.66 -8.23
N ILE A 177 -3.21 -5.71 -8.73
CA ILE A 177 -2.98 -4.28 -8.51
C ILE A 177 -3.10 -3.92 -7.02
N ALA A 178 -4.12 -4.44 -6.32
CA ALA A 178 -4.26 -4.26 -4.88
C ALA A 178 -3.08 -4.84 -4.11
N GLY A 179 -2.55 -5.99 -4.55
CA GLY A 179 -1.37 -6.62 -3.96
C GLY A 179 -0.11 -5.77 -4.13
N ILE A 180 0.11 -5.20 -5.32
CA ILE A 180 1.24 -4.28 -5.58
C ILE A 180 1.19 -3.08 -4.62
N TYR A 181 0.02 -2.47 -4.45
CA TYR A 181 -0.16 -1.37 -3.49
C TYR A 181 0.12 -1.80 -2.06
N TRP A 182 -0.42 -2.95 -1.62
CA TRP A 182 -0.22 -3.44 -0.25
C TRP A 182 1.26 -3.72 0.06
N HIS A 183 1.97 -4.35 -0.87
CA HIS A 183 3.41 -4.59 -0.73
C HIS A 183 4.22 -3.29 -0.68
N PHE A 184 3.85 -2.29 -1.48
CA PHE A 184 4.49 -0.97 -1.41
C PHE A 184 4.33 -0.34 -0.03
N VAL A 185 3.11 -0.36 0.52
CA VAL A 185 2.83 0.18 1.86
C VAL A 185 3.68 -0.55 2.90
N ASP A 186 3.71 -1.87 2.89
CA ASP A 186 4.52 -2.69 3.82
C ASP A 186 6.03 -2.37 3.73
N VAL A 187 6.59 -2.29 2.51
CA VAL A 187 8.00 -1.92 2.31
C VAL A 187 8.29 -0.51 2.83
N MET A 188 7.40 0.45 2.60
CA MET A 188 7.55 1.81 3.15
C MET A 188 7.50 1.81 4.68
N TRP A 189 6.68 0.96 5.30
CA TRP A 189 6.66 0.83 6.75
C TRP A 189 8.01 0.35 7.30
N ILE A 190 8.65 -0.62 6.67
CA ILE A 190 9.97 -1.09 7.09
C ILE A 190 10.98 0.07 7.09
N VAL A 191 10.93 0.93 6.07
CA VAL A 191 11.79 2.13 5.99
C VAL A 191 11.46 3.12 7.11
N VAL A 192 10.17 3.39 7.35
CA VAL A 192 9.72 4.27 8.44
C VAL A 192 10.15 3.73 9.81
N TYR A 193 9.87 2.46 10.09
CA TYR A 193 10.20 1.79 11.35
C TYR A 193 11.72 1.82 11.61
N THR A 194 12.52 1.44 10.61
CA THR A 194 13.98 1.47 10.74
C THR A 194 14.50 2.88 10.99
N THR A 195 13.96 3.87 10.27
CA THR A 195 14.42 5.26 10.35
C THR A 195 14.05 5.94 11.67
N ILE A 196 12.87 5.66 12.22
CA ILE A 196 12.34 6.35 13.40
C ILE A 196 12.65 5.59 14.71
N TYR A 197 12.51 4.26 14.72
CA TYR A 197 12.59 3.46 15.94
C TYR A 197 13.95 2.82 16.17
N ILE A 198 14.74 2.60 15.11
CA ILE A 198 16.07 1.96 15.21
C ILE A 198 17.21 2.96 15.07
N LEU A 199 17.15 3.83 14.05
CA LEU A 199 18.18 4.82 13.74
C LEU A 199 18.06 6.07 14.60
#